data_AF-A0A7X7EW51-F1
#
_entry.id   AF-A0A7X7EW51-F1
#
_cell.length_a   1.000
_cell.length_b   1.000
_cell.length_c   1.000
_cell.angle_alpha   90.00
_cell.angle_beta   90.00
_cell.angle_gamma   90.00
#
_symmetry.space_group_name_H-M   'P 1'
#
loop_
_entity.id
_entity.type
_entity.pdbx_description
1 polymer ?
#
loop_
_entity_poly.entity_id
_entity_poly.type
_entity_poly.pdbx_seq_one_letter_code
_entity_poly.pdbx_strand_id
1 'polypeptide(L)'
;MKKAAIYFMTVVLALMMAGCAASFIDSSQGRDGSSFQKAVIVGSVRAEYLYIDRTFPGSNIISQMVTDNNGNPYDIVTITTKDGQEKDIIFDISKFYRKKTYADDLE
;
A
#
# COMPACT_ATOMS: atom_id res chain seq x y z
N MET A 1 14.50 -50.89 9.93
CA MET A 1 15.45 -49.80 9.61
C MET A 1 15.11 -49.02 8.34
N LYS A 2 14.78 -49.68 7.21
CA LYS A 2 14.49 -48.99 5.92
C LYS A 2 13.26 -48.06 5.94
N LYS A 3 12.17 -48.45 6.61
CA LYS A 3 10.93 -47.63 6.69
C LYS A 3 11.12 -46.37 7.53
N ALA A 4 11.85 -46.45 8.64
CA ALA A 4 12.13 -45.29 9.50
C ALA A 4 12.96 -44.23 8.77
N ALA A 5 13.94 -44.64 7.95
CA ALA A 5 14.72 -43.73 7.11
C ALA A 5 13.87 -43.03 6.03
N ILE A 6 12.90 -43.75 5.44
CA ILE A 6 11.96 -43.17 4.46
C ILE A 6 11.06 -42.12 5.12
N TYR A 7 10.49 -42.43 6.29
CA TYR A 7 9.66 -41.46 7.02
C TYR A 7 10.46 -40.23 7.46
N PHE A 8 11.71 -40.41 7.91
CA PHE A 8 12.59 -39.32 8.29
C PHE A 8 12.91 -38.42 7.08
N MET A 9 13.18 -39.02 5.92
CA MET A 9 13.47 -38.29 4.68
C MET A 9 12.25 -37.51 4.16
N THR A 10 11.04 -38.03 4.30
CA THR A 10 9.81 -37.30 3.93
C THR A 10 9.51 -36.12 4.85
N VAL A 11 9.80 -36.21 6.15
CA VAL A 11 9.59 -35.11 7.11
C VAL A 11 10.58 -33.96 6.86
N VAL A 12 11.83 -34.28 6.55
CA VAL A 12 12.86 -33.28 6.24
C VAL A 12 12.53 -32.51 4.94
N LEU A 13 11.99 -33.19 3.92
CA LEU A 13 11.61 -32.54 2.66
C LEU A 13 10.40 -31.61 2.81
N ALA A 14 9.42 -31.97 3.66
CA ALA A 14 8.25 -31.13 3.92
C ALA A 14 8.61 -29.84 4.68
N LEU A 15 9.61 -29.88 5.56
CA LEU A 15 10.09 -28.71 6.30
C LEU A 15 10.83 -27.69 5.42
N MET A 16 11.43 -28.11 4.31
CA MET A 16 12.13 -27.20 3.38
C MET A 16 11.18 -26.35 2.53
N MET A 17 9.91 -26.74 2.37
CA MET A 17 8.92 -25.97 1.61
C MET A 17 8.28 -24.82 2.41
N ALA A 18 8.54 -24.71 3.71
CA ALA A 18 8.04 -23.62 4.56
C ALA A 18 8.95 -22.36 4.57
N GLY A 19 10.10 -22.40 3.90
CA GLY A 19 11.14 -21.36 3.99
C GLY A 19 10.96 -20.13 3.09
N CYS A 20 9.95 -20.07 2.24
CA CYS A 20 9.71 -18.94 1.34
C CYS A 20 8.89 -17.82 2.01
N ALA A 21 9.29 -17.37 3.21
CA ALA A 21 8.93 -16.03 3.64
C ALA A 21 9.92 -15.08 2.95
N ALA A 22 9.62 -14.74 1.70
CA ALA A 22 10.34 -13.70 0.97
C ALA A 22 10.33 -12.44 1.85
N SER A 23 11.47 -12.19 2.48
CA SER A 23 11.69 -11.00 3.30
C SER A 23 11.87 -9.85 2.32
N PHE A 24 10.76 -9.38 1.76
CA PHE A 24 10.74 -8.11 1.05
C PHE A 24 11.13 -7.06 2.08
N ILE A 25 12.29 -6.44 1.90
CA ILE A 25 12.63 -5.23 2.65
C ILE A 25 11.55 -4.23 2.28
N ASP A 26 10.62 -4.03 3.19
CA ASP A 26 9.52 -3.12 3.00
C ASP A 26 10.05 -1.68 3.06
N SER A 27 10.41 -1.16 1.89
CA SER A 27 10.83 0.23 1.74
C SER A 27 9.76 1.24 2.15
N SER A 28 8.50 0.82 2.29
CA SER A 28 7.41 1.67 2.76
C SER A 28 7.35 1.81 4.28
N GLN A 29 8.18 1.08 5.05
CA GLN A 29 8.10 1.04 6.51
C GLN A 29 6.69 0.65 7.02
N GLY A 30 6.01 -0.25 6.32
CA GLY A 30 4.65 -0.71 6.65
C GLY A 30 3.54 0.25 6.22
N ARG A 31 3.83 1.22 5.34
CA ARG A 31 2.88 2.24 4.88
C ARG A 31 2.31 1.85 3.53
N ASP A 32 1.26 1.04 3.57
CA ASP A 32 0.60 0.46 2.40
C ASP A 32 -0.62 1.26 1.91
N GLY A 33 -1.06 2.28 2.66
CA GLY A 33 -2.25 3.08 2.35
C GLY A 33 -3.57 2.47 2.81
N SER A 34 -3.57 1.37 3.59
CA SER A 34 -4.79 0.69 4.06
C SER A 34 -5.51 1.40 5.21
N SER A 35 -4.86 2.38 5.85
CA SER A 35 -5.44 3.22 6.90
C SER A 35 -4.70 4.56 6.96
N PHE A 36 -5.26 5.54 7.67
CA PHE A 36 -4.59 6.83 7.90
C PHE A 36 -3.22 6.68 8.57
N GLN A 37 -3.08 5.75 9.53
CA GLN A 37 -1.79 5.50 10.21
C GLN A 37 -0.75 4.91 9.25
N LYS A 38 -1.21 4.16 8.24
CA LYS A 38 -0.40 3.52 7.21
C LYS A 38 -0.40 4.27 5.88
N ALA A 39 -0.86 5.53 5.86
CA ALA A 39 -1.00 6.29 4.63
C ALA A 39 0.34 6.42 3.88
N VAL A 40 0.33 6.28 2.56
CA VAL A 40 1.54 6.39 1.75
C VAL A 40 1.97 7.85 1.69
N ILE A 41 3.18 8.17 2.15
CA ILE A 41 3.69 9.55 2.14
C ILE A 41 4.19 9.87 0.74
N VAL A 42 3.58 10.87 0.10
CA VAL A 42 3.94 11.31 -1.25
C VAL A 42 4.38 12.77 -1.27
N GLY A 43 5.22 13.13 -2.24
CA GLY A 43 5.69 14.50 -2.45
C GLY A 43 4.98 15.23 -3.59
N SER A 44 4.06 14.56 -4.30
CA SER A 44 3.30 15.12 -5.41
C SER A 44 2.17 14.17 -5.81
N VAL A 45 1.14 14.70 -6.47
CA VAL A 45 0.06 13.92 -7.11
C VAL A 45 0.62 12.86 -8.07
N ARG A 46 1.67 13.19 -8.83
CA ARG A 46 2.32 12.22 -9.73
C ARG A 46 2.86 10.99 -8.99
N ALA A 47 3.35 11.16 -7.76
CA ALA A 47 3.86 10.06 -6.96
C ALA A 47 2.76 9.10 -6.50
N GLU A 48 1.54 9.59 -6.30
CA GLU A 48 0.36 8.75 -5.98
C GLU A 48 0.05 7.82 -7.14
N TYR A 49 -0.12 8.37 -8.36
CA TYR A 49 -0.38 7.58 -9.55
C TYR A 49 0.72 6.54 -9.84
N LEU A 50 1.99 6.93 -9.66
CA LEU A 50 3.11 5.99 -9.80
C LEU A 50 3.11 4.88 -8.75
N TYR A 51 2.69 5.17 -7.51
CA TYR A 51 2.54 4.16 -6.48
C TYR A 51 1.43 3.16 -6.83
N ILE A 52 0.27 3.65 -7.29
CA ILE A 52 -0.86 2.81 -7.71
C ILE A 52 -0.46 1.91 -8.87
N ASP A 53 0.15 2.47 -9.92
CA ASP A 53 0.55 1.71 -11.12
C ASP A 53 1.55 0.57 -10.79
N ARG A 54 2.49 0.84 -9.88
CA ARG A 54 3.49 -0.15 -9.44
C ARG A 54 2.91 -1.21 -8.51
N THR A 55 2.05 -0.81 -7.58
CA THR A 55 1.53 -1.67 -6.51
C THR A 55 0.32 -2.49 -6.96
N PHE A 56 -0.51 -1.90 -7.84
CA PHE A 56 -1.72 -2.50 -8.38
C PHE A 56 -1.72 -2.45 -9.92
N PRO A 57 -0.82 -3.22 -10.59
CA PRO A 57 -0.72 -3.19 -12.05
C PRO A 57 -2.03 -3.56 -12.74
N GLY A 58 -2.46 -2.71 -13.68
CA GLY A 58 -3.72 -2.90 -14.42
C GLY A 58 -4.99 -2.56 -13.62
N SER A 59 -4.85 -1.84 -12.51
CA SER A 59 -5.98 -1.21 -11.83
C SER A 59 -6.46 0.05 -12.58
N ASN A 60 -7.71 0.44 -12.32
CA ASN A 60 -8.30 1.68 -12.81
C ASN A 60 -8.67 2.57 -11.63
N ILE A 61 -8.43 3.87 -11.75
CA ILE A 61 -8.84 4.85 -10.73
C ILE A 61 -10.31 5.22 -10.99
N ILE A 62 -11.13 5.15 -9.95
CA ILE A 62 -12.58 5.35 -10.02
C ILE A 62 -12.96 6.71 -9.45
N SER A 63 -12.36 7.09 -8.31
CA SER A 63 -12.59 8.36 -7.66
C SER A 63 -11.38 8.78 -6.83
N GLN A 64 -11.37 10.06 -6.47
CA GLN A 64 -10.33 10.67 -5.66
C GLN A 64 -10.96 11.75 -4.78
N MET A 65 -10.57 11.80 -3.51
CA MET A 65 -11.10 12.75 -2.53
C MET A 65 -10.04 13.17 -1.54
N VAL A 66 -9.85 14.48 -1.42
CA VAL A 66 -9.07 15.07 -0.34
C VAL A 66 -9.91 15.11 0.94
N THR A 67 -9.35 14.61 2.04
CA THR A 67 -9.97 14.65 3.37
C THR A 67 -9.00 15.19 4.41
N ASP A 68 -9.54 15.75 5.50
CA ASP A 68 -8.77 16.12 6.68
C ASP A 68 -9.01 15.07 7.77
N ASN A 69 -7.94 14.55 8.36
CA ASN A 69 -8.03 13.72 9.54
C ASN A 69 -7.06 14.22 10.61
N ASN A 70 -7.61 14.77 11.68
CA ASN A 70 -6.88 15.38 12.80
C ASN A 70 -5.91 16.50 12.36
N GLY A 71 -6.33 17.35 11.41
CA GLY A 71 -5.54 18.49 10.92
C GLY A 71 -4.48 18.12 9.88
N ASN A 72 -4.38 16.85 9.49
CA ASN A 72 -3.50 16.39 8.43
C ASN A 72 -4.33 16.15 7.15
N PRO A 73 -3.90 16.67 5.99
CA PRO A 73 -4.57 16.42 4.74
C PRO A 73 -4.15 15.06 4.16
N TYR A 74 -5.14 14.32 3.67
CA TYR A 74 -4.95 13.05 2.98
C TYR A 74 -5.69 13.07 1.66
N ASP A 75 -5.20 12.30 0.70
CA ASP A 75 -5.95 11.97 -0.51
C ASP A 75 -6.36 10.49 -0.46
N ILE A 76 -7.65 10.23 -0.67
CA ILE A 76 -8.18 8.87 -0.76
C ILE A 76 -8.49 8.60 -2.22
N VAL A 77 -7.74 7.67 -2.81
CA VAL A 77 -7.95 7.24 -4.20
C VAL A 77 -8.61 5.87 -4.19
N THR A 78 -9.82 5.79 -4.73
CA THR A 78 -10.52 4.52 -4.94
C THR A 78 -10.11 3.95 -6.30
N ILE A 79 -9.65 2.70 -6.30
CA ILE A 79 -9.32 1.95 -7.51
C ILE A 79 -10.22 0.73 -7.65
N THR A 80 -10.40 0.27 -8.89
CA THR A 80 -10.81 -1.10 -9.19
C THR A 80 -9.56 -1.86 -9.63
N THR A 81 -9.22 -2.93 -8.92
CA THR A 81 -8.10 -3.80 -9.24
C THR A 81 -8.38 -4.61 -10.52
N LYS A 82 -7.34 -5.25 -11.08
CA LYS A 82 -7.46 -6.10 -12.28
C LYS A 82 -8.49 -7.22 -12.13
N ASP A 83 -8.67 -7.74 -10.92
CA ASP A 83 -9.64 -8.78 -10.56
C ASP A 83 -11.01 -8.21 -10.19
N GLY A 84 -11.24 -6.91 -10.34
CA GLY A 84 -12.54 -6.27 -10.16
C GLY A 84 -12.87 -5.89 -8.72
N GLN A 85 -11.92 -5.96 -7.79
CA GLN A 85 -12.14 -5.53 -6.40
C GLN A 85 -11.96 -4.02 -6.29
N GLU A 86 -12.87 -3.36 -5.58
CA GLU A 86 -12.68 -1.97 -5.19
C GLU A 86 -11.77 -1.87 -3.97
N LYS A 87 -10.85 -0.88 -3.99
CA LYS A 87 -9.92 -0.60 -2.89
C LYS A 87 -9.70 0.89 -2.75
N ASP A 88 -9.72 1.37 -1.51
CA ASP A 88 -9.27 2.71 -1.17
C ASP A 88 -7.80 2.70 -0.79
N ILE A 89 -7.05 3.66 -1.33
CA ILE A 89 -5.64 3.86 -1.03
C ILE A 89 -5.50 5.27 -0.46
N ILE A 90 -4.99 5.36 0.77
CA ILE A 90 -4.86 6.61 1.50
C ILE A 90 -3.42 7.13 1.36
N PHE A 91 -3.30 8.35 0.85
CA PHE A 91 -2.06 9.07 0.67
C PHE A 91 -1.95 10.23 1.66
N ASP A 92 -0.81 10.36 2.31
CA ASP A 92 -0.46 11.54 3.09
C ASP A 92 0.14 12.58 2.15
N ILE A 93 -0.62 13.66 1.93
CA ILE A 93 -0.30 14.74 1.01
C ILE A 93 0.22 15.99 1.72
N SER A 94 0.46 15.92 3.03
CA SER A 94 0.90 17.04 3.88
C SER A 94 2.18 17.72 3.39
N LYS A 95 3.02 17.00 2.64
CA LYS A 95 4.28 17.54 2.08
C LYS A 95 4.07 18.60 1.00
N PHE A 96 2.93 18.62 0.31
CA PHE A 96 2.72 19.51 -0.83
C PHE A 96 1.33 20.14 -0.88
N TYR A 97 0.33 19.51 -0.26
CA TYR A 97 -1.01 20.07 -0.18
C TYR A 97 -1.09 21.09 0.95
N ARG A 98 -1.38 22.34 0.60
CA ARG A 98 -1.74 23.40 1.54
C ARG A 98 -3.21 23.71 1.38
N LYS A 99 -3.98 23.58 2.45
CA LYS A 99 -5.38 23.98 2.47
C LYS A 99 -5.44 25.50 2.31
N LYS A 100 -6.00 25.99 1.19
CA LYS A 100 -6.30 27.40 1.04
C LYS A 100 -7.27 27.83 2.14
N THR A 101 -6.95 28.92 2.80
CA THR A 101 -7.79 29.57 3.80
C THR A 101 -8.35 30.87 3.24
N TYR A 102 -9.43 31.39 3.83
CA TYR A 102 -9.98 32.71 3.48
C TYR A 102 -8.93 33.85 3.56
N ALA A 103 -7.87 33.68 4.35
CA ALA A 103 -6.77 34.64 4.40
C ALA A 103 -5.91 34.64 3.12
N ASP A 104 -5.83 33.51 2.41
CA ASP A 104 -5.08 33.39 1.15
C ASP A 104 -5.84 34.01 -0.04
N ASP A 105 -7.14 34.30 0.12
CA ASP A 105 -7.99 34.93 -0.90
C ASP A 105 -8.07 36.46 -0.75
N LEU A 106 -7.41 37.03 0.26
CA LEU A 106 -7.37 38.47 0.56
C LEU A 106 -6.08 39.17 0.07
N GLU A 107 -5.14 38.44 -0.54
CA GLU A 107 -3.93 38.96 -1.22
C GLU A 107 -4.10 38.96 -2.76
#